data_AF-A0A8H5QS12-F1
#
_entry.id   AF-A0A8H5QS12-F1
#
_cell.length_a   1.000
_cell.length_b   1.000
_cell.length_c   1.000
_cell.angle_alpha   90.00
_cell.angle_beta   90.00
_cell.angle_gamma   90.00
#
_symmetry.space_group_name_H-M   'P 1'
#
loop_
_entity.id
_entity.type
_entity.pdbx_description
1 polymer ?
#
loop_
_entity_poly.entity_id
_entity_poly.type
_entity_poly.pdbx_seq_one_letter_code
_entity_poly.pdbx_strand_id
1 'polypeptide(L)' 'MPLVNAKNPVPQYQRFYQNAYKNHTRLWKIGPRSRILMTPYLILLWGTLGASFYGAGRKVLGYNSYFGN' A
#
# COMPACT_ATOMS: atom_id res chain seq x y z
N MET A 1 13.57 -16.96 -26.22
CA MET A 1 14.32 -16.12 -25.25
C MET A 1 13.52 -14.85 -24.99
N PRO A 2 12.71 -14.77 -23.92
CA PRO A 2 11.81 -13.63 -23.67
C PRO A 2 12.51 -12.30 -23.31
N LEU A 3 13.83 -12.31 -23.12
CA LEU A 3 14.66 -11.12 -22.90
C LEU A 3 15.44 -10.67 -24.15
N VAL A 4 15.58 -11.54 -25.16
CA VAL A 4 16.31 -11.24 -26.39
C VAL A 4 15.29 -10.84 -27.45
N ASN A 5 15.39 -9.61 -27.99
CA ASN A 5 14.43 -8.98 -28.92
C ASN A 5 13.02 -8.69 -28.36
N ALA A 6 12.88 -8.56 -27.04
CA ALA A 6 11.61 -8.10 -26.45
C ALA A 6 11.36 -6.61 -26.80
N LYS A 7 10.15 -6.29 -27.27
CA LYS A 7 9.75 -4.91 -27.53
C LYS A 7 9.81 -4.11 -26.23
N ASN A 8 10.49 -2.96 -26.25
CA ASN A 8 10.56 -2.06 -25.09
C ASN A 8 9.18 -1.43 -24.78
N PRO A 9 8.55 -1.75 -23.63
CA PRO A 9 7.25 -1.20 -23.25
C PRO A 9 7.37 0.12 -22.46
N VAL A 10 8.58 0.59 -22.13
CA VAL A 10 8.79 1.78 -21.29
C VAL A 10 8.05 3.01 -21.81
N PRO A 11 8.10 3.38 -23.11
CA PRO A 11 7.39 4.56 -23.60
C PRO A 11 5.87 4.45 -23.43
N GLN A 12 5.31 3.23 -23.51
CA GLN A 12 3.89 2.99 -23.29
C GLN A 12 3.51 3.25 -21.83
N TYR A 13 4.30 2.72 -20.88
CA TYR A 13 4.09 2.95 -19.47
C TYR A 13 4.28 4.43 -19.10
N GLN A 14 5.32 5.09 -19.63
CA GLN A 14 5.54 6.52 -19.39
C GLN A 14 4.32 7.35 -19.80
N ARG A 15 3.75 7.13 -20.99
CA ARG A 15 2.53 7.84 -21.43
C ARG A 15 1.34 7.54 -20.52
N PHE A 16 1.15 6.28 -20.13
CA PHE A 16 0.07 5.87 -19.24
C PHE A 16 0.16 6.57 -17.86
N TYR A 17 1.33 6.51 -17.21
CA TYR A 17 1.55 7.13 -15.91
C TYR A 17 1.50 8.66 -15.98
N GLN A 18 2.10 9.27 -17.00
CA GLN A 18 2.06 10.72 -17.17
C GLN A 18 0.64 11.24 -17.42
N ASN A 19 -0.18 10.54 -18.21
CA ASN A 19 -1.57 10.93 -18.45
C ASN A 19 -2.41 10.87 -17.16
N ALA A 20 -2.27 9.79 -16.40
CA ALA A 20 -2.96 9.66 -15.13
C ALA A 20 -2.45 10.69 -14.09
N TYR A 21 -1.16 11.00 -14.09
CA TYR A 21 -0.58 12.02 -13.21
C TYR A 21 -1.07 13.44 -13.55
N LYS A 22 -1.26 13.76 -14.83
CA LYS A 22 -1.91 15.01 -15.28
C LYS A 22 -3.33 15.15 -14.72
N ASN A 23 -4.05 14.04 -14.56
CA ASN A 23 -5.36 13.99 -13.89
C ASN A 23 -5.25 13.99 -12.34
N HIS A 24 -4.10 14.40 -11.79
CA HIS A 24 -3.81 14.48 -10.36
C HIS A 24 -3.99 13.17 -9.58
N THR A 25 -3.92 12.02 -10.25
CA THR A 25 -3.95 10.73 -9.56
C THR A 25 -2.58 10.46 -8.91
N ARG A 26 -2.59 10.01 -7.66
CA ARG A 26 -1.37 9.66 -6.93
C ARG A 26 -0.68 8.47 -7.60
N LEU A 27 0.65 8.49 -7.67
CA LEU A 27 1.44 7.47 -8.37
C LEU A 27 1.08 6.03 -7.97
N TRP A 28 0.94 5.79 -6.66
CA TRP A 28 0.57 4.48 -6.12
C TRP A 28 -0.88 4.07 -6.38
N LYS A 29 -1.72 4.94 -6.98
CA LYS A 29 -3.12 4.68 -7.36
C LYS A 29 -3.31 4.43 -8.87
N ILE A 30 -2.30 4.66 -9.70
CA ILE A 30 -2.44 4.69 -11.16
C ILE A 30 -2.51 3.28 -11.78
N GLY A 31 -1.67 2.35 -11.30
CA GLY A 31 -1.56 1.03 -11.92
C GLY A 31 -2.84 0.20 -11.81
N PRO A 32 -3.13 -0.70 -12.78
CA PRO A 32 -4.35 -1.52 -12.76
C PRO A 32 -4.44 -2.43 -11.53
N ARG A 33 -3.28 -2.89 -11.02
CA ARG A 33 -3.18 -3.72 -9.81
C ARG A 33 -3.14 -2.90 -8.52
N SER A 34 -3.06 -1.57 -8.62
CA SER A 34 -2.93 -0.69 -7.45
C SER A 34 -4.01 -0.98 -6.41
N ARG A 35 -5.27 -1.09 -6.82
CA ARG A 35 -6.39 -1.33 -5.90
C ARG A 35 -6.22 -2.63 -5.11
N ILE A 36 -5.82 -3.70 -5.78
CA ILE A 36 -5.64 -5.03 -5.17
C ILE A 36 -4.46 -5.04 -4.21
N LEU A 37 -3.40 -4.29 -4.50
CA LEU A 37 -2.22 -4.19 -3.63
C LEU A 37 -2.42 -3.21 -2.46
N MET A 38 -3.05 -2.06 -2.72
CA MET A 38 -3.24 -1.00 -1.73
C MET A 38 -4.30 -1.34 -0.69
N THR A 39 -5.34 -2.09 -1.05
CA THR A 39 -6.40 -2.47 -0.10
C THR A 39 -5.86 -3.25 1.11
N PRO A 40 -5.17 -4.40 0.94
CA PRO A 40 -4.62 -5.13 2.08
C PRO A 40 -3.51 -4.34 2.79
N TYR A 41 -2.68 -3.60 2.05
CA TYR A 41 -1.64 -2.75 2.65
C TYR A 41 -2.24 -1.72 3.63
N LEU A 42 -3.30 -1.02 3.23
CA LEU A 42 -3.95 -0.01 4.09
C LEU A 42 -4.65 -0.63 5.30
N ILE A 43 -5.27 -1.81 5.14
CA ILE A 43 -5.89 -2.55 6.25
C ILE A 43 -4.81 -2.92 7.29
N LEU A 44 -3.68 -3.47 6.84
CA LEU A 44 -2.59 -3.83 7.74
C LEU A 44 -1.94 -2.62 8.39
N LEU A 45 -1.71 -1.54 7.63
CA LEU A 45 -1.10 -0.32 8.16
C LEU A 45 -1.93 0.30 9.27
N TRP A 46 -3.21 0.56 9.02
CA TRP A 46 -4.08 1.19 10.00
C TRP A 46 -4.50 0.22 11.10
N GLY A 47 -4.67 -1.06 10.77
CA GLY A 47 -4.97 -2.12 11.73
C GLY A 47 -3.84 -2.30 12.75
N THR A 48 -2.58 -2.35 12.30
CA THR A 48 -1.43 -2.46 13.21
C THR A 48 -1.23 -1.19 14.02
N LEU A 49 -1.41 0.00 13.44
CA LEU A 49 -1.34 1.24 14.20
C LEU A 49 -2.40 1.30 15.31
N GLY A 50 -3.66 0.96 14.99
CA GLY A 50 -4.75 0.90 15.97
C GLY A 50 -4.48 -0.13 17.07
N ALA A 51 -4.00 -1.32 16.70
CA ALA A 51 -3.58 -2.33 17.65
C ALA A 51 -2.47 -1.82 18.57
N SER A 52 -1.43 -1.18 18.03
CA SER A 52 -0.33 -0.61 18.82
C SER A 52 -0.82 0.43 19.82
N PHE A 53 -1.71 1.34 19.44
CA PHE A 53 -2.29 2.30 20.37
C PHE A 53 -3.15 1.65 21.45
N TYR A 54 -3.93 0.63 21.09
CA TYR A 54 -4.69 -0.14 22.07
C TYR A 54 -3.76 -0.86 23.07
N GLY A 55 -2.70 -1.52 22.59
CA GLY A 55 -1.70 -2.16 23.44
C GLY A 55 -0.96 -1.17 24.33
N ALA A 56 -0.59 0.00 23.80
CA ALA A 56 0.03 1.08 24.57
C ALA A 56 -0.90 1.63 25.65
N GLY A 57 -2.17 1.90 25.33
CA GLY A 57 -3.18 2.36 26.29
C GLY A 57 -3.42 1.33 27.39
N ARG A 58 -3.54 0.05 27.02
CA ARG A 58 -3.62 -1.07 27.98
C ARG A 58 -2.39 -1.12 28.89
N LYS A 59 -1.18 -0.92 28.34
CA LYS A 59 0.06 -0.93 29.11
C LYS A 59 0.12 0.21 30.14
N VAL A 60 -0.32 1.41 29.77
CA VAL A 60 -0.44 2.55 30.69
C VAL A 60 -1.40 2.24 31.84
N LEU A 61 -2.47 1.48 31.57
CA LEU A 61 -3.45 1.05 32.56
C LEU A 61 -3.02 -0.20 33.36
N GLY A 62 -1.79 -0.70 33.16
CA GLY A 62 -1.22 -1.82 33.94
C GLY A 62 -1.50 -3.23 33.40
N TYR A 63 -2.17 -3.34 32.24
CA TYR A 63 -2.40 -4.64 31.61
C TYR A 63 -1.16 -5.11 30.82
N ASN A 64 -0.84 -6.40 30.87
CA ASN A 64 0.36 -6.95 30.24
C ASN A 64 0.12 -7.58 28.86
N SER A 65 -1.13 -7.76 28.47
CA SER A 65 -1.50 -8.34 27.18
C SER A 65 -2.65 -7.60 26.49
N TYR A 66 -2.84 -7.93 25.21
CA TYR A 66 -3.92 -7.39 24.39
C TYR A 66 -5.30 -7.95 24.80
N PHE A 67 -5.35 -9.15 25.39
CA PHE A 67 -6.60 -9.91 25.55
C PHE A 67 -6.92 -10.27 27.02
N GLY A 68 -6.10 -9.85 27.98
CA GLY A 68 -6.27 -10.17 29.40
C GLY A 68 -5.42 -9.29 30.31
N ASN A 69 -5.46 -9.57 31.61
CA ASN A 69 -4.56 -8.95 32.60
C ASN A 69 -3.10 -9.33 32.34
#